data_AF-A0A849QBG8-F1
#
_entry.id   AF-A0A849QBG8-F1
#
_cell.length_a   1.000
_cell.length_b   1.000
_cell.length_c   1.000
_cell.angle_alpha   90.00
_cell.angle_beta   90.00
_cell.angle_gamma   90.00
#
_symmetry.space_group_name_H-M   'P 1'
#
loop_
_entity.id
_entity.type
_entity.pdbx_description
1 polymer ?
#
loop_
_entity_poly.entity_id
_entity_poly.type
_entity_poly.pdbx_seq_one_letter_code
_entity_poly.pdbx_strand_id
1 'polypeptide(L)'
;MKMKSNYISWQTWIKDKDVCKNSLDNYIKKGVIRSNALPPTLHLKKAEHNFTFANWLIEQHSDTIPETFSNDENFYDWVVTAYYYSIYHMTLALLSTKHLSSKSHAATLCAVIYYFFHKTQALESDDIELLGNYLTADDIGAFSEAKSLRERVCYGVSRTFDTNIAYGAKNNTKKFLKKVKIILSHGM
;
A
#
# COMPACT_ATOMS: atom_id res chain seq x y z
N MET A 1 -3.59 6.21 -35.64
CA MET A 1 -3.52 4.99 -34.81
C MET A 1 -2.87 5.36 -33.48
N LYS A 2 -3.64 5.54 -32.40
CA LYS A 2 -3.07 5.80 -31.06
C LYS A 2 -2.38 4.51 -30.59
N MET A 3 -1.07 4.56 -30.33
CA MET A 3 -0.34 3.42 -29.74
C MET A 3 -1.06 2.97 -28.47
N LYS A 4 -1.46 1.70 -28.42
CA LYS A 4 -1.88 1.07 -27.17
C LYS A 4 -0.67 1.10 -26.24
N SER A 5 -0.77 1.83 -25.14
CA SER A 5 0.22 1.79 -24.07
C SER A 5 0.31 0.35 -23.57
N ASN A 6 1.40 -0.36 -23.86
CA ASN A 6 1.70 -1.63 -23.21
C ASN A 6 1.86 -1.35 -21.72
N TYR A 7 0.84 -1.69 -20.94
CA TYR A 7 0.88 -1.58 -19.49
C TYR A 7 1.92 -2.56 -18.96
N ILE A 8 2.99 -2.05 -18.36
CA ILE A 8 4.03 -2.87 -17.73
C ILE A 8 3.57 -3.16 -16.30
N SER A 9 3.41 -4.43 -15.97
CA SER A 9 2.99 -4.85 -14.62
C SER A 9 4.17 -4.84 -13.65
N TRP A 10 3.88 -4.70 -12.35
CA TRP A 10 4.92 -4.70 -11.30
C TRP A 10 5.70 -6.02 -11.23
N GLN A 11 5.08 -7.15 -11.59
CA GLN A 11 5.76 -8.45 -11.68
C GLN A 11 6.87 -8.43 -12.72
N THR A 12 6.71 -7.64 -13.79
CA THR A 12 7.77 -7.45 -14.80
C THR A 12 8.93 -6.68 -14.21
N TRP A 13 8.66 -5.65 -13.41
CA TRP A 13 9.69 -4.86 -12.73
C TRP A 13 10.49 -5.69 -11.72
N ILE A 14 9.89 -6.66 -11.04
CA ILE A 14 10.64 -7.58 -10.15
C ILE A 14 11.63 -8.43 -10.95
N LYS A 15 11.19 -8.98 -12.09
CA LYS A 15 11.98 -9.91 -12.90
C LYS A 15 13.14 -9.23 -13.64
N ASP A 16 12.93 -7.99 -14.06
CA ASP A 16 13.87 -7.27 -14.91
C ASP A 16 14.16 -5.87 -14.34
N LYS A 17 15.38 -5.73 -13.81
CA LYS A 17 15.90 -4.49 -13.23
C LYS A 17 16.02 -3.37 -14.25
N ASP A 18 16.36 -3.67 -15.50
CA ASP A 18 16.56 -2.66 -16.53
C ASP A 18 15.21 -2.15 -17.03
N VAL A 19 14.21 -3.03 -17.17
CA VAL A 19 12.82 -2.62 -17.45
C VAL A 19 12.26 -1.77 -16.30
N CYS A 20 12.53 -2.15 -15.05
CA CYS A 20 12.16 -1.36 -13.88
C CYS A 20 12.81 0.03 -13.90
N LYS A 21 14.12 0.10 -14.16
CA LYS A 21 14.86 1.35 -14.26
C LYS A 21 14.33 2.24 -15.38
N ASN A 22 14.11 1.69 -16.57
CA ASN A 22 13.58 2.44 -17.71
C ASN A 22 12.18 2.99 -17.42
N SER A 23 11.35 2.23 -16.70
CA SER A 23 10.03 2.69 -16.25
C SER A 23 10.14 3.84 -15.25
N LEU A 24 11.04 3.72 -14.26
CA LEU A 24 11.33 4.78 -13.28
C LEU A 24 11.82 6.06 -13.95
N ASP A 25 12.81 5.96 -14.84
CA ASP A 25 13.36 7.11 -15.58
C ASP A 25 12.27 7.81 -16.40
N ASN A 26 11.35 7.05 -17.00
CA ASN A 26 10.20 7.60 -17.69
C ASN A 26 9.22 8.33 -16.75
N TYR A 27 8.94 7.81 -15.55
CA TYR A 27 8.11 8.50 -14.56
C TYR A 27 8.75 9.80 -14.07
N ILE A 28 10.07 9.82 -13.88
CA ILE A 28 10.84 11.02 -13.52
C ILE A 28 10.79 12.04 -14.66
N LYS A 29 11.09 11.61 -15.90
CA LYS A 29 11.06 12.48 -17.09
C LYS A 29 9.70 13.13 -17.31
N LYS A 30 8.60 12.41 -17.02
CA LYS A 30 7.22 12.92 -17.12
C LYS A 30 6.79 13.76 -15.91
N GLY A 31 7.63 13.89 -14.88
CA GLY A 31 7.31 14.63 -13.65
C GLY A 31 6.24 13.97 -12.78
N VAL A 32 5.98 12.67 -12.97
CA VAL A 32 5.11 11.84 -12.11
C VAL A 32 5.80 11.58 -10.78
N ILE A 33 7.11 11.34 -10.83
CA ILE A 33 8.01 11.34 -9.68
C ILE A 33 8.82 12.64 -9.70
N ARG A 34 8.97 13.28 -8.54
CA ARG A 34 9.63 14.59 -8.40
C ARG A 34 10.62 14.61 -7.25
N SER A 35 11.68 15.40 -7.39
CA SER A 35 12.71 15.59 -6.35
C SER A 35 12.32 16.68 -5.34
N ASN A 36 11.20 16.49 -4.65
CA ASN A 36 10.67 17.44 -3.66
C ASN A 36 9.99 16.71 -2.49
N ALA A 37 10.60 15.61 -2.05
CA ALA A 37 10.07 14.77 -0.97
C ALA A 37 9.85 15.53 0.34
N LEU A 38 8.76 15.20 1.01
CA LEU A 38 8.62 15.49 2.43
C LEU A 38 9.56 14.59 3.24
N PRO A 39 9.94 14.98 4.47
CA PRO A 39 10.72 14.12 5.36
C PRO A 39 10.06 12.75 5.55
N PRO A 40 10.82 11.63 5.51
CA PRO A 40 10.30 10.28 5.74
C PRO A 40 9.48 10.15 7.03
N THR A 41 9.88 10.90 8.08
CA THR A 41 9.22 10.90 9.39
C THR A 41 7.78 11.39 9.34
N LEU A 42 7.41 12.30 8.44
CA LEU A 42 6.03 12.78 8.30
C LEU A 42 5.13 11.69 7.71
N HIS A 43 5.62 10.98 6.70
CA HIS A 43 4.90 9.84 6.13
C HIS A 43 4.79 8.68 7.12
N LEU A 44 5.86 8.38 7.87
CA LEU A 44 5.82 7.36 8.90
C LEU A 44 4.80 7.68 10.00
N LYS A 45 4.75 8.92 10.50
CA LYS A 45 3.74 9.38 11.47
C LYS A 45 2.32 9.19 10.93
N LYS A 46 2.08 9.52 9.65
CA LYS A 46 0.76 9.33 9.03
C LYS A 46 0.41 7.84 8.88
N ALA A 47 1.38 7.00 8.53
CA ALA A 47 1.20 5.56 8.48
C ALA A 47 0.82 4.97 9.84
N GLU A 48 1.52 5.39 10.90
CA GLU A 48 1.24 4.98 12.29
C GLU A 48 -0.14 5.46 12.73
N HIS A 49 -0.51 6.70 12.41
CA HIS A 49 -1.83 7.23 12.73
C HIS A 49 -2.96 6.39 12.10
N ASN A 50 -2.84 6.05 10.81
CA ASN A 50 -3.82 5.21 10.13
C ASN A 50 -3.86 3.78 10.70
N PHE A 51 -2.69 3.21 11.05
CA PHE A 51 -2.60 1.89 11.68
C PHE A 51 -3.28 1.86 13.06
N THR A 52 -3.05 2.90 13.87
CA THR A 52 -3.68 3.06 15.18
C THR A 52 -5.19 3.18 15.04
N PHE A 53 -5.68 4.00 14.11
CA PHE A 53 -7.10 4.13 13.84
C PHE A 53 -7.74 2.81 13.42
N ALA A 54 -7.10 2.06 12.52
CA ALA A 54 -7.59 0.75 12.09
C ALA A 54 -7.67 -0.28 13.24
N ASN A 55 -6.65 -0.30 14.12
CA ASN A 55 -6.65 -1.17 15.29
C ASN A 55 -7.76 -0.82 16.26
N TRP A 56 -7.92 0.48 16.56
CA TRP A 56 -9.01 0.97 17.41
C TRP A 56 -10.36 0.57 16.82
N LEU A 57 -10.55 0.74 15.51
CA LEU A 57 -11.79 0.38 14.84
C LEU A 57 -12.07 -1.13 14.93
N ILE A 58 -11.06 -2.01 14.77
CA ILE A 58 -11.22 -3.46 15.04
C ILE A 58 -11.68 -3.71 16.47
N GLU A 59 -11.10 -3.05 17.46
CA GLU A 59 -11.46 -3.22 18.86
C GLU A 59 -12.91 -2.79 19.13
N GLN A 60 -13.42 -1.76 18.44
CA GLN A 60 -14.82 -1.34 18.58
C GLN A 60 -15.83 -2.38 18.06
N HIS A 61 -15.40 -3.37 17.27
CA HIS A 61 -16.30 -4.41 16.76
C HIS A 61 -16.70 -5.48 17.79
N SER A 62 -16.00 -5.58 18.93
CA SER A 62 -16.40 -6.51 19.99
C SER A 62 -17.64 -6.03 20.73
N ASP A 63 -17.77 -4.71 20.94
CA ASP A 63 -18.77 -4.16 21.86
C ASP A 63 -19.49 -2.93 21.27
N THR A 64 -18.77 -1.82 21.07
CA THR A 64 -19.34 -0.50 20.75
C THR A 64 -20.13 -0.45 19.44
N ILE A 65 -19.65 -1.09 18.37
CA ILE A 65 -20.30 -1.04 17.06
C ILE A 65 -21.65 -1.77 17.06
N PRO A 66 -21.74 -3.04 17.53
CA PRO A 66 -23.02 -3.71 17.71
C PRO A 66 -24.02 -2.97 18.63
N GLU A 67 -23.54 -2.27 19.65
CA GLU A 67 -24.40 -1.50 20.56
C GLU A 67 -24.93 -0.19 19.92
N THR A 68 -24.11 0.45 19.09
CA THR A 68 -24.41 1.79 18.52
C THR A 68 -25.15 1.68 17.19
N PHE A 69 -24.87 0.65 16.40
CA PHE A 69 -25.40 0.45 15.05
C PHE A 69 -26.22 -0.85 14.98
N SER A 70 -26.89 -1.11 13.85
CA SER A 70 -27.54 -2.41 13.62
C SER A 70 -26.50 -3.53 13.63
N ASN A 71 -26.88 -4.73 14.09
CA ASN A 71 -26.01 -5.91 14.09
C ASN A 71 -25.48 -6.31 12.70
N ASP A 72 -26.07 -5.77 11.64
CA ASP A 72 -25.68 -5.97 10.24
C ASP A 72 -24.57 -5.02 9.76
N GLU A 73 -24.31 -3.93 10.50
CA GLU A 73 -23.23 -2.98 10.19
C GLU A 73 -21.91 -3.47 10.82
N ASN A 74 -20.88 -3.58 9.98
CA ASN A 74 -19.62 -4.23 10.38
C ASN A 74 -18.35 -3.45 10.04
N PHE A 75 -18.42 -2.29 9.38
CA PHE A 75 -17.34 -1.34 9.06
C PHE A 75 -15.94 -1.92 8.72
N TYR A 76 -15.81 -3.18 8.34
CA TYR A 76 -14.53 -3.84 8.10
C TYR A 76 -13.87 -3.33 6.81
N ASP A 77 -14.66 -2.78 5.88
CA ASP A 77 -14.17 -2.05 4.72
C ASP A 77 -13.35 -0.81 5.12
N TRP A 78 -13.77 -0.07 6.14
CA TRP A 78 -13.03 1.06 6.69
C TRP A 78 -11.75 0.65 7.42
N VAL A 79 -11.78 -0.50 8.11
CA VAL A 79 -10.59 -1.10 8.73
C VAL A 79 -9.54 -1.41 7.65
N VAL A 80 -9.94 -2.11 6.60
CA VAL A 80 -9.06 -2.48 5.48
C VAL A 80 -8.54 -1.23 4.77
N THR A 81 -9.38 -0.23 4.55
CA THR A 81 -9.01 1.06 3.94
C THR A 81 -7.96 1.79 4.77
N ALA A 82 -8.10 1.83 6.09
CA ALA A 82 -7.13 2.47 6.96
C ALA A 82 -5.77 1.73 6.95
N TYR A 83 -5.77 0.40 6.92
CA TYR A 83 -4.54 -0.38 6.73
C TYR A 83 -3.89 -0.15 5.36
N TYR A 84 -4.69 -0.04 4.30
CA TYR A 84 -4.22 0.33 2.97
C TYR A 84 -3.45 1.65 2.97
N TYR A 85 -4.04 2.71 3.52
CA TYR A 85 -3.36 4.00 3.61
C TYR A 85 -2.17 3.99 4.56
N SER A 86 -2.16 3.10 5.56
CA SER A 86 -0.97 2.88 6.37
C SER A 86 0.19 2.36 5.52
N ILE A 87 -0.04 1.28 4.75
CA ILE A 87 0.96 0.70 3.82
C ILE A 87 1.41 1.73 2.79
N TYR A 88 0.49 2.45 2.16
CA TYR A 88 0.85 3.46 1.18
C TYR A 88 1.78 4.54 1.75
N HIS A 89 1.47 5.06 2.95
CA HIS A 89 2.33 6.05 3.59
C HIS A 89 3.67 5.46 4.04
N MET A 90 3.75 4.18 4.39
CA MET A 90 5.04 3.52 4.61
C MET A 90 5.88 3.46 3.33
N THR A 91 5.26 3.16 2.19
CA THR A 91 5.93 3.15 0.88
C THR A 91 6.41 4.55 0.49
N LEU A 92 5.62 5.59 0.75
CA LEU A 92 6.06 6.99 0.57
C LEU A 92 7.21 7.37 1.50
N ALA A 93 7.22 6.87 2.75
CA ALA A 93 8.33 7.12 3.67
C ALA A 93 9.65 6.52 3.14
N LEU A 94 9.61 5.32 2.55
CA LEU A 94 10.75 4.72 1.85
C LEU A 94 11.18 5.57 0.66
N LEU A 95 10.24 5.97 -0.21
CA LEU A 95 10.55 6.80 -1.38
C LEU A 95 11.21 8.14 -0.99
N SER A 96 10.74 8.75 0.10
CA SER A 96 11.30 9.99 0.64
C SER A 96 12.77 9.87 1.06
N THR A 97 13.28 8.69 1.42
CA THR A 97 14.71 8.55 1.74
C THR A 97 15.59 8.70 0.51
N LYS A 98 15.01 8.57 -0.69
CA LYS A 98 15.69 8.85 -1.97
C LYS A 98 15.42 10.26 -2.48
N HIS A 99 14.88 11.13 -1.63
CA HIS A 99 14.50 12.50 -1.94
C HIS A 99 13.44 12.62 -3.06
N LEU A 100 12.68 11.54 -3.29
CA LEU A 100 11.65 11.47 -4.31
C LEU A 100 10.25 11.55 -3.69
N SER A 101 9.32 12.16 -4.42
CA SER A 101 7.88 12.16 -4.12
C SER A 101 7.10 11.66 -5.33
N SER A 102 5.91 11.13 -5.09
CA SER A 102 5.00 10.65 -6.12
C SER A 102 3.56 10.84 -5.66
N LYS A 103 2.65 11.01 -6.63
CA LYS A 103 1.20 10.95 -6.43
C LYS A 103 0.55 9.76 -7.15
N SER A 104 1.33 8.91 -7.80
CA SER A 104 0.87 7.71 -8.52
C SER A 104 1.35 6.46 -7.81
N HIS A 105 0.45 5.50 -7.60
CA HIS A 105 0.77 4.26 -6.91
C HIS A 105 1.71 3.36 -7.70
N ALA A 106 1.49 3.19 -9.00
CA ALA A 106 2.41 2.47 -9.88
C ALA A 106 3.79 3.12 -9.93
N ALA A 107 3.88 4.45 -9.99
CA ALA A 107 5.16 5.13 -9.98
C ALA A 107 5.89 4.95 -8.64
N THR A 108 5.15 5.07 -7.52
CA THR A 108 5.68 4.81 -6.18
C THR A 108 6.19 3.37 -6.04
N LEU A 109 5.41 2.38 -6.50
CA LEU A 109 5.77 0.97 -6.47
C LEU A 109 7.01 0.69 -7.35
N CYS A 110 7.04 1.22 -8.57
CA CYS A 110 8.19 1.09 -9.48
C CYS A 110 9.48 1.62 -8.83
N ALA A 111 9.41 2.79 -8.20
CA ALA A 111 10.56 3.38 -7.53
C ALA A 111 11.01 2.55 -6.32
N VAL A 112 10.07 2.05 -5.52
CA VAL A 112 10.40 1.20 -4.37
C VAL A 112 11.01 -0.14 -4.79
N ILE A 113 10.50 -0.77 -5.85
CA ILE A 113 11.10 -1.98 -6.41
C ILE A 113 12.54 -1.69 -6.87
N TYR A 114 12.76 -0.61 -7.61
CA TYR A 114 14.11 -0.29 -8.08
C TYR A 114 15.08 -0.04 -6.92
N TYR A 115 14.73 0.81 -5.96
CA TYR A 115 15.65 1.22 -4.90
C TYR A 115 15.78 0.19 -3.77
N PHE A 116 14.70 -0.45 -3.35
CA PHE A 116 14.69 -1.25 -2.13
C PHE A 116 14.69 -2.76 -2.39
N PHE A 117 14.23 -3.21 -3.57
CA PHE A 117 14.36 -4.62 -3.97
C PHE A 117 15.63 -4.84 -4.82
N HIS A 118 15.81 -4.08 -5.91
CA HIS A 118 16.93 -4.30 -6.84
C HIS A 118 18.28 -3.70 -6.44
N LYS A 119 18.28 -2.57 -5.74
CA LYS A 119 19.53 -1.85 -5.40
C LYS A 119 20.06 -2.19 -4.02
N THR A 120 19.20 -2.26 -3.00
CA THR A 120 19.63 -2.53 -1.62
C THR A 120 19.21 -3.89 -1.10
N GLN A 121 18.27 -4.59 -1.75
CA GLN A 121 17.72 -5.87 -1.28
C GLN A 121 17.15 -5.81 0.14
N ALA A 122 16.71 -4.62 0.58
CA ALA A 122 16.09 -4.41 1.87
C ALA A 122 14.62 -4.88 1.90
N LEU A 123 14.01 -5.03 0.73
CA LEU A 123 12.71 -5.67 0.53
C LEU A 123 12.88 -6.95 -0.26
N GLU A 124 12.07 -7.95 0.07
CA GLU A 124 12.03 -9.28 -0.53
C GLU A 124 10.78 -9.42 -1.42
N SER A 125 10.68 -10.53 -2.16
CA SER A 125 9.57 -10.76 -3.10
C SER A 125 8.21 -10.63 -2.42
N ASP A 126 8.05 -11.22 -1.23
CA ASP A 126 6.79 -11.19 -0.46
C ASP A 126 6.39 -9.76 -0.06
N ASP A 127 7.37 -8.89 0.23
CA ASP A 127 7.08 -7.48 0.51
C ASP A 127 6.57 -6.77 -0.75
N ILE A 128 7.17 -7.05 -1.90
CA ILE A 128 6.73 -6.44 -3.16
C ILE A 128 5.39 -7.00 -3.61
N GLU A 129 5.11 -8.28 -3.37
CA GLU A 129 3.80 -8.86 -3.63
C GLU A 129 2.72 -8.21 -2.77
N LEU A 130 2.99 -8.01 -1.47
CA LEU A 130 2.11 -7.23 -0.60
C LEU A 130 1.86 -5.83 -1.18
N LEU A 131 2.92 -5.12 -1.55
CA LEU A 131 2.79 -3.77 -2.10
C LEU A 131 2.08 -3.75 -3.45
N GLY A 132 2.32 -4.73 -4.32
CA GLY A 132 1.64 -4.89 -5.60
C GLY A 132 0.13 -5.05 -5.39
N ASN A 133 -0.26 -6.00 -4.53
CA ASN A 133 -1.67 -6.28 -4.22
C ASN A 133 -2.40 -5.07 -3.63
N TYR A 134 -1.71 -4.23 -2.85
CA TYR A 134 -2.30 -3.02 -2.29
C TYR A 134 -2.30 -1.87 -3.31
N LEU A 135 -1.15 -1.53 -3.90
CA LEU A 135 -0.94 -0.30 -4.65
C LEU A 135 -1.41 -0.36 -6.11
N THR A 136 -1.42 -1.53 -6.76
CA THR A 136 -1.96 -1.62 -8.13
C THR A 136 -3.47 -1.76 -8.18
N ALA A 137 -4.11 -2.01 -7.03
CA ALA A 137 -5.56 -1.94 -6.91
C ALA A 137 -6.10 -0.54 -7.27
N ASP A 138 -5.26 0.51 -7.23
CA ASP A 138 -5.63 1.91 -7.44
C ASP A 138 -5.47 2.47 -8.88
N ASP A 139 -4.60 1.89 -9.71
CA ASP A 139 -4.32 2.41 -11.08
C ASP A 139 -5.20 1.77 -12.18
N ILE A 140 -5.96 0.72 -11.87
CA ILE A 140 -6.98 0.14 -12.73
C ILE A 140 -8.34 0.59 -12.21
N GLY A 141 -8.81 1.79 -12.57
CA GLY A 141 -10.21 2.22 -12.36
C GLY A 141 -10.82 1.73 -11.04
N ALA A 142 -10.11 2.01 -9.95
CA ALA A 142 -10.00 1.27 -8.70
C ALA A 142 -11.19 1.25 -7.75
N PHE A 143 -12.35 1.12 -8.35
CA PHE A 143 -13.48 0.46 -7.77
C PHE A 143 -13.50 -0.99 -8.30
N SER A 144 -12.42 -1.79 -8.28
CA SER A 144 -12.57 -3.22 -8.63
C SER A 144 -11.74 -4.23 -7.84
N GLU A 145 -10.61 -3.88 -7.22
CA GLU A 145 -9.84 -4.82 -6.38
C GLU A 145 -9.87 -4.44 -4.90
N ALA A 146 -9.63 -3.16 -4.57
CA ALA A 146 -10.12 -2.60 -3.32
C ALA A 146 -11.65 -2.69 -3.28
N LYS A 147 -12.34 -2.57 -4.43
CA LYS A 147 -13.76 -2.94 -4.57
C LYS A 147 -14.02 -4.41 -4.79
N SER A 148 -13.11 -5.33 -5.13
CA SER A 148 -13.44 -6.77 -5.03
C SER A 148 -13.23 -7.25 -3.61
N LEU A 149 -12.28 -6.69 -2.87
CA LEU A 149 -12.15 -6.91 -1.44
C LEU A 149 -13.29 -6.19 -0.71
N ARG A 150 -13.62 -4.94 -1.03
CA ARG A 150 -14.81 -4.22 -0.54
C ARG A 150 -16.13 -4.72 -1.13
N GLU A 151 -16.20 -5.35 -2.31
CA GLU A 151 -17.42 -6.02 -2.81
C GLU A 151 -17.56 -7.38 -2.15
N ARG A 152 -16.47 -8.14 -1.96
CA ARG A 152 -16.54 -9.38 -1.20
C ARG A 152 -16.74 -9.13 0.30
N VAL A 153 -16.43 -7.94 0.80
CA VAL A 153 -16.70 -7.52 2.18
C VAL A 153 -18.10 -6.89 2.30
N CYS A 154 -18.47 -5.94 1.43
CA CYS A 154 -19.79 -5.29 1.45
C CYS A 154 -20.93 -6.14 0.83
N TYR A 155 -20.64 -7.12 -0.03
CA TYR A 155 -21.61 -8.09 -0.59
C TYR A 155 -21.28 -9.54 -0.23
N GLY A 156 -20.26 -9.78 0.59
CA GLY A 156 -20.01 -11.08 1.19
C GLY A 156 -21.12 -11.40 2.15
N VAL A 157 -21.84 -12.49 1.90
CA VAL A 157 -23.01 -12.91 2.72
C VAL A 157 -22.58 -13.41 4.12
N SER A 158 -21.31 -13.29 4.50
CA SER A 158 -20.74 -13.87 5.73
C SER A 158 -19.79 -12.91 6.46
N ARG A 159 -20.24 -12.43 7.63
CA ARG A 159 -19.48 -11.62 8.60
C ARG A 159 -18.11 -12.21 8.96
N THR A 160 -17.98 -13.54 8.94
CA THR A 160 -16.71 -14.25 9.25
C THR A 160 -15.63 -14.03 8.19
N PHE A 161 -16.02 -13.84 6.93
CA PHE A 161 -15.09 -13.58 5.84
C PHE A 161 -14.43 -12.20 5.98
N ASP A 162 -15.23 -11.19 6.35
CA ASP A 162 -14.80 -9.80 6.50
C ASP A 162 -13.82 -9.64 7.66
N THR A 163 -14.12 -10.31 8.78
CA THR A 163 -13.23 -10.39 9.93
C THR A 163 -11.88 -10.98 9.53
N ASN A 164 -11.84 -12.13 8.83
CA ASN A 164 -10.58 -12.75 8.42
C ASN A 164 -9.72 -11.84 7.55
N ILE A 165 -10.34 -11.10 6.62
CA ILE A 165 -9.65 -10.12 5.78
C ILE A 165 -9.07 -8.98 6.63
N ALA A 166 -9.86 -8.41 7.53
CA ALA A 166 -9.44 -7.31 8.39
C ALA A 166 -8.24 -7.71 9.29
N TYR A 167 -8.28 -8.90 9.90
CA TYR A 167 -7.17 -9.40 10.72
C TYR A 167 -5.94 -9.77 9.87
N GLY A 168 -6.13 -10.27 8.64
CA GLY A 168 -5.05 -10.46 7.68
C GLY A 168 -4.35 -9.14 7.34
N ALA A 169 -5.12 -8.10 7.01
CA ALA A 169 -4.62 -6.76 6.73
C ALA A 169 -3.86 -6.17 7.94
N LYS A 170 -4.38 -6.35 9.17
CA LYS A 170 -3.71 -5.96 10.42
C LYS A 170 -2.32 -6.58 10.53
N ASN A 171 -2.23 -7.89 10.35
CA ASN A 171 -0.97 -8.62 10.48
C ASN A 171 0.05 -8.23 9.42
N ASN A 172 -0.37 -8.10 8.17
CA ASN A 172 0.49 -7.66 7.07
C ASN A 172 1.01 -6.24 7.30
N THR A 173 0.12 -5.32 7.68
CA THR A 173 0.49 -3.92 7.97
C THR A 173 1.45 -3.83 9.13
N LYS A 174 1.22 -4.59 10.21
CA LYS A 174 2.11 -4.62 11.38
C LYS A 174 3.51 -5.12 11.02
N LYS A 175 3.61 -6.21 10.23
CA LYS A 175 4.88 -6.77 9.76
C LYS A 175 5.63 -5.76 8.90
N PHE A 176 4.95 -5.16 7.91
CA PHE A 176 5.56 -4.19 7.02
C PHE A 176 6.00 -2.92 7.76
N LEU A 177 5.20 -2.42 8.70
CA LEU A 177 5.56 -1.28 9.55
C LEU A 177 6.84 -1.52 10.36
N LYS A 178 6.98 -2.71 10.95
CA LYS A 178 8.22 -3.06 11.65
C LYS A 178 9.42 -3.06 10.69
N LYS A 179 9.28 -3.64 9.50
CA LYS A 179 10.35 -3.71 8.49
C LYS A 179 10.74 -2.31 7.99
N VAL A 180 9.77 -1.45 7.68
CA VAL A 180 10.04 -0.05 7.26
C VAL A 180 10.72 0.75 8.36
N LYS A 181 10.31 0.61 9.63
CA LYS A 181 11.03 1.25 10.75
C LYS A 181 12.49 0.83 10.83
N ILE A 182 12.78 -0.46 10.66
CA ILE A 182 14.16 -0.99 10.61
C ILE A 182 14.93 -0.39 9.44
N ILE A 183 14.34 -0.36 8.25
CA ILE A 183 14.95 0.25 7.06
C ILE A 183 15.32 1.72 7.32
N LEU A 184 14.40 2.49 7.91
CA LEU A 184 14.59 3.90 8.18
C LEU A 184 15.61 4.18 9.30
N SER A 185 15.73 3.28 10.30
CA SER A 185 16.68 3.46 11.40
C SER A 185 18.14 3.24 10.99
N HIS A 186 18.40 2.47 9.92
CA HIS A 186 19.74 2.18 9.43
C HIS A 186 20.26 3.22 8.41
N GLY A 187 19.53 4.31 8.17
CA GLY A 187 20.01 5.46 7.41
C GLY A 187 20.43 5.15 5.96
N MET A 188 19.57 4.46 5.20
CA MET A 188 19.82 4.12 3.78
C MET A 188 19.52 5.23 2.77
#